data_AF-A0A8S8XTY6-F1
#
_entry.id   AF-A0A8S8XTY6-F1
#
_cell.length_a   1.000
_cell.length_b   1.000
_cell.length_c   1.000
_cell.angle_alpha   90.00
_cell.angle_beta   90.00
_cell.angle_gamma   90.00
#
_symmetry.space_group_name_H-M   'P 1'
#
loop_
_entity.id
_entity.type
_entity.pdbx_description
1 polymer ?
#
loop_
_entity_poly.entity_id
_entity_poly.type
_entity_poly.pdbx_seq_one_letter_code
_entity_poly.pdbx_strand_id
1 'polypeptide(L)'
;MFDYYATGKTVPSHAKVAIIVLIGLMSAASATLVWKVSTLGDGEIFEPSSWNGADPGYGAVTIILVGLFGMYYVATRVRIREIG
;
A
#
# COMPACT_ATOMS: atom_id res chain seq x y z
N MET A 1 27.63 -22.17 2.27
CA MET A 1 26.19 -22.22 2.63
C MET A 1 25.89 -21.41 3.88
N PHE A 2 26.74 -21.49 4.92
CA PHE A 2 26.58 -20.69 6.15
C PHE A 2 26.74 -19.17 5.94
N ASP A 3 27.59 -18.71 5.01
CA ASP A 3 27.76 -17.26 4.74
C ASP A 3 26.49 -16.57 4.22
N TYR A 4 25.64 -17.30 3.47
CA TYR A 4 24.36 -16.77 2.98
C TYR A 4 23.38 -16.45 4.11
N TYR A 5 23.47 -17.18 5.22
CA TYR A 5 22.65 -16.98 6.42
C TYR A 5 23.34 -16.16 7.52
N ALA A 6 24.68 -16.12 7.53
CA ALA A 6 25.48 -15.39 8.53
C ALA A 6 25.59 -13.88 8.25
N THR A 7 25.30 -13.43 7.02
CA THR A 7 25.49 -12.02 6.59
C THR A 7 24.38 -11.05 7.07
N GLY A 8 23.48 -11.45 7.98
CA GLY A 8 22.49 -10.51 8.53
C GLY A 8 21.51 -9.96 7.48
N LYS A 9 20.89 -10.87 6.70
CA LYS A 9 19.64 -10.71 5.91
C LYS A 9 19.29 -9.28 5.45
N THR A 10 20.06 -8.72 4.52
CA THR A 10 19.69 -7.52 3.75
C THR A 10 18.93 -7.92 2.49
N VAL A 11 17.81 -7.26 2.19
CA VAL A 11 16.97 -7.56 1.02
C VAL A 11 17.67 -7.02 -0.24
N PRO A 12 17.75 -7.80 -1.33
CA PRO A 12 18.32 -7.28 -2.58
C PRO A 12 17.46 -6.18 -3.19
N SER A 13 18.09 -5.19 -3.85
CA SER A 13 17.44 -3.93 -4.28
C SER A 13 16.13 -4.12 -5.06
N HIS A 14 16.14 -4.98 -6.09
CA HIS A 14 14.95 -5.32 -6.89
C HIS A 14 13.76 -5.85 -6.07
N ALA A 15 14.03 -6.69 -5.06
CA ALA A 15 13.00 -7.25 -4.20
C ALA A 15 12.41 -6.18 -3.28
N LYS A 16 13.21 -5.22 -2.83
CA LYS A 16 12.71 -4.07 -2.05
C LYS A 16 11.75 -3.22 -2.88
N VAL A 17 12.09 -2.95 -4.14
CA VAL A 17 11.21 -2.23 -5.07
C VAL A 17 9.91 -3.01 -5.27
N ALA A 18 9.98 -4.33 -5.49
CA ALA A 18 8.81 -5.18 -5.64
C ALA A 18 7.88 -5.14 -4.42
N ILE A 19 8.44 -5.17 -3.20
CA ILE A 19 7.65 -5.05 -1.96
C ILE A 19 6.93 -3.70 -1.89
N ILE A 20 7.63 -2.60 -2.17
CA ILE A 20 7.04 -1.25 -2.14
C ILE A 20 5.91 -1.13 -3.16
N VAL A 21 6.12 -1.62 -4.38
CA VAL A 21 5.11 -1.65 -5.45
C VAL A 21 3.90 -2.49 -5.03
N LEU A 22 4.13 -3.67 -4.44
CA LEU A 22 3.05 -4.54 -3.99
C LEU A 22 2.22 -3.90 -2.88
N ILE A 23 2.85 -3.23 -1.90
CA ILE A 23 2.13 -2.46 -0.88
C ILE A 23 1.26 -1.40 -1.54
N GLY A 24 1.82 -0.61 -2.46
CA GLY A 24 1.07 0.42 -3.17
C GLY A 24 -0.13 -0.13 -3.94
N LEU A 25 0.08 -1.22 -4.70
CA LEU A 25 -1.00 -1.87 -5.47
C LEU A 25 -2.10 -2.43 -4.56
N MET A 26 -1.74 -3.15 -3.50
CA MET A 26 -2.71 -3.74 -2.59
C MET A 26 -3.48 -2.67 -1.81
N SER A 27 -2.80 -1.63 -1.34
CA SER A 27 -3.45 -0.50 -0.66
C SER A 27 -4.37 0.28 -1.59
N ALA A 28 -3.96 0.53 -2.85
CA ALA A 28 -4.81 1.21 -3.83
C ALA A 28 -6.06 0.37 -4.20
N ALA A 29 -5.88 -0.93 -4.45
CA ALA A 29 -7.00 -1.83 -4.70
C ALA A 29 -7.96 -1.90 -3.50
N SER A 30 -7.42 -1.98 -2.29
CA SER A 30 -8.23 -2.01 -1.07
C SER A 30 -9.00 -0.69 -0.87
N ALA A 31 -8.34 0.46 -1.04
CA ALA A 31 -8.96 1.76 -0.87
C ALA A 31 -10.06 2.01 -1.91
N THR A 32 -9.84 1.62 -3.17
CA THR A 32 -10.83 1.77 -4.24
C THR A 32 -12.06 0.90 -4.02
N LEU A 33 -11.89 -0.35 -3.60
CA LEU A 33 -13.02 -1.24 -3.29
C LEU A 33 -13.80 -0.75 -2.06
N VAL A 34 -13.10 -0.33 -1.01
CA VAL A 34 -13.74 0.21 0.20
C VAL A 34 -14.48 1.50 -0.10
N TRP A 35 -13.87 2.43 -0.85
CA TRP A 35 -14.52 3.66 -1.30
C TRP A 35 -15.75 3.36 -2.14
N LYS A 36 -15.66 2.43 -3.10
CA LYS A 36 -16.79 2.06 -3.97
C LYS A 36 -17.99 1.57 -3.17
N VAL A 37 -17.77 0.71 -2.17
CA VAL A 37 -18.87 0.11 -1.39
C VAL A 37 -19.33 1.04 -0.26
N SER A 38 -18.39 1.65 0.45
CA SER A 38 -18.68 2.34 1.72
C SER A 38 -18.91 3.84 1.54
N THR A 39 -18.40 4.46 0.47
CA THR A 39 -18.51 5.91 0.25
C THR A 39 -19.39 6.25 -0.95
N LEU A 40 -19.10 5.67 -2.12
CA LEU A 40 -19.90 5.89 -3.32
C LEU A 40 -21.30 5.27 -3.17
N GLY A 41 -21.37 4.00 -2.72
CA GLY A 41 -22.63 3.27 -2.63
C GLY A 41 -23.27 3.09 -4.00
N ASP A 42 -24.52 3.50 -4.12
CA ASP A 42 -25.30 3.50 -5.38
C ASP A 42 -25.26 4.87 -6.11
N GLY A 43 -24.48 5.83 -5.59
CA GLY A 43 -24.33 7.17 -6.18
C GLY A 43 -23.55 7.18 -7.50
N GLU A 44 -23.57 8.32 -8.18
CA GLU A 44 -22.79 8.54 -9.40
C GLU A 44 -21.37 9.05 -9.08
N ILE A 45 -20.36 8.47 -9.74
CA ILE A 45 -18.94 8.76 -9.48
C ILE A 45 -18.59 10.24 -9.63
N PHE A 46 -19.21 10.94 -10.59
CA PHE A 46 -18.92 12.33 -10.90
C PHE A 46 -19.82 13.34 -10.17
N GLU A 47 -20.75 12.87 -9.34
CA GLU A 47 -21.68 13.71 -8.57
C GLU A 47 -21.55 13.39 -7.08
N PRO A 48 -20.63 14.03 -6.35
CA PRO A 48 -20.38 13.74 -4.93
C PRO A 48 -21.59 13.92 -4.03
N SER A 49 -22.54 14.79 -4.43
CA SER A 49 -23.78 15.01 -3.69
C SER A 49 -24.73 13.80 -3.75
N SER A 50 -24.57 12.91 -4.73
CA SER A 50 -25.35 11.67 -4.87
C SER A 50 -24.82 10.50 -4.04
N TRP A 51 -23.61 10.63 -3.49
CA TRP A 51 -22.96 9.55 -2.74
C TRP A 51 -23.72 9.26 -1.46
N ASN A 52 -24.13 8.00 -1.30
CA ASN A 52 -25.02 7.56 -0.23
C ASN A 52 -24.42 6.41 0.61
N GLY A 53 -23.11 6.18 0.49
CA GLY A 53 -22.41 5.16 1.27
C GLY A 53 -22.42 5.44 2.78
N ALA A 54 -22.28 4.38 3.58
CA ALA A 54 -22.31 4.44 5.04
C ALA A 54 -21.14 5.21 5.68
N ASP A 55 -20.02 5.36 4.96
CA ASP A 55 -18.80 6.04 5.39
C ASP A 55 -18.42 7.17 4.40
N PRO A 56 -18.24 8.42 4.85
CA PRO A 56 -17.84 9.54 4.00
C PRO A 56 -16.46 9.41 3.33
N GLY A 57 -15.70 8.34 3.59
CA GLY A 57 -14.39 8.07 3.01
C GLY A 57 -13.27 7.87 4.02
N TYR A 58 -13.57 7.86 5.33
CA TYR A 58 -12.56 7.64 6.36
C TYR A 58 -11.85 6.30 6.20
N GLY A 59 -12.58 5.25 5.81
CA GLY A 59 -12.01 3.92 5.57
C GLY A 59 -10.98 3.92 4.44
N ALA A 60 -11.37 4.46 3.28
CA ALA A 60 -10.51 4.53 2.11
C ALA A 60 -9.28 5.42 2.34
N VAL A 61 -9.46 6.58 2.98
CA VAL A 61 -8.35 7.50 3.32
C VAL A 61 -7.37 6.84 4.28
N THR A 62 -7.86 6.13 5.30
CA THR A 62 -7.00 5.43 6.26
C THR A 62 -6.13 4.37 5.58
N ILE A 63 -6.71 3.59 4.66
CA ILE A 63 -5.98 2.57 3.90
C ILE A 63 -4.85 3.21 3.08
N ILE A 64 -5.12 4.34 2.42
CA ILE A 64 -4.11 5.07 1.65
C ILE A 64 -2.99 5.55 2.56
N LEU A 65 -3.31 6.17 3.69
CA LEU A 65 -2.31 6.67 4.65
C LEU A 65 -1.43 5.55 5.21
N VAL A 66 -2.03 4.43 5.62
CA VAL A 66 -1.29 3.26 6.14
C VAL A 66 -0.44 2.63 5.05
N GLY A 67 -0.96 2.53 3.81
CA GLY A 67 -0.21 2.05 2.66
C GLY A 67 1.03 2.88 2.37
N LEU A 68 0.87 4.22 2.32
CA LEU A 68 1.99 5.16 2.15
C LEU A 68 3.00 5.05 3.29
N PHE A 69 2.54 4.91 4.53
CA PHE A 69 3.42 4.72 5.67
C PHE A 69 4.19 3.40 5.59
N GLY A 70 3.55 2.32 5.14
CA GLY A 70 4.19 1.03 4.88
C GLY A 70 5.26 1.13 3.79
N MET A 71 4.96 1.81 2.67
CA MET A 71 5.94 2.07 1.61
C MET A 71 7.13 2.87 2.14
N TYR A 72 6.88 3.94 2.89
CA TYR A 72 7.92 4.79 3.49
C TYR A 72 8.78 4.01 4.50
N TYR A 73 8.16 3.19 5.34
CA TYR A 73 8.85 2.35 6.30
C TYR A 73 9.80 1.37 5.60
N VAL A 74 9.32 0.67 4.56
CA VAL A 74 10.17 -0.23 3.78
C VAL A 74 11.28 0.54 3.08
N ALA A 75 10.97 1.68 2.46
CA ALA A 75 11.95 2.51 1.77
C ALA A 75 13.09 2.98 2.68
N THR A 76 12.81 3.37 3.93
CA THR A 76 13.81 3.97 4.84
C THR A 76 14.47 2.97 5.79
N ARG A 77 13.73 1.98 6.29
CA ARG A 77 14.20 1.08 7.36
C ARG A 77 14.78 -0.24 6.85
N VAL A 78 14.43 -0.68 5.63
CA VAL A 78 14.96 -1.92 5.06
C VAL A 78 16.32 -1.66 4.39
N ARG A 79 17.36 -2.30 4.94
CA ARG A 79 18.73 -2.27 4.39
C ARG A 79 18.82 -3.05 3.09
N ILE A 80 19.47 -2.47 2.10
CA ILE A 80 19.64 -3.01 0.74
C ILE A 80 21.01 -3.68 0.63
N ARG A 81 21.09 -4.81 -0.09
CA ARG A 81 22.35 -5.30 -0.65
C ARG A 81 22.40 -4.97 -2.14
N GLU A 82 23.43 -4.27 -2.57
CA GLU A 82 23.77 -4.20 -4.00
C GLU A 82 24.33 -5.56 -4.42
N ILE A 83 23.66 -6.19 -5.38
CA ILE A 83 24.21 -7.38 -6.03
C ILE A 83 25.00 -6.82 -7.21
N GLY A 84 26.30 -6.61 -7.01
CA GLY A 84 27.26 -6.38 -8.08
C GLY A 84 27.65 -7.70 -8.73
#